data_AF-U1MUI8-F1
#
_entry.id   AF-U1MUI8-F1
#
_cell.length_a   1.000
_cell.length_b   1.000
_cell.length_c   1.000
_cell.angle_alpha   90.00
_cell.angle_beta   90.00
_cell.angle_gamma   90.00
#
_symmetry.space_group_name_H-M   'P 1'
#
loop_
_entity.id
_entity.type
_entity.pdbx_description
1 polymer ?
#
loop_
_entity_poly.entity_id
_entity_poly.type
_entity_poly.pdbx_seq_one_letter_code
_entity_poly.pdbx_strand_id
1 'polypeptide(L)' 'MRYIQFLLLMIVMIGSFVVMGSAAQFVGFEGIVFSAGLLAFCLVVLIAVEIGRRGLRQR' A
#
# COMPACT_ATOMS: atom_id res chain seq x y z
N MET A 1 -11.42 -3.81 16.24
CA MET A 1 -11.45 -4.04 14.76
C MET A 1 -10.70 -2.97 13.97
N ARG A 2 -10.94 -1.65 14.15
CA ARG A 2 -10.25 -0.58 13.37
C ARG A 2 -8.72 -0.52 13.56
N TYR A 3 -8.21 -0.78 14.77
CA TYR A 3 -6.75 -0.74 15.03
C TYR A 3 -5.97 -1.82 14.28
N ILE A 4 -6.51 -3.05 14.20
CA ILE A 4 -5.87 -4.15 13.46
C ILE A 4 -5.84 -3.85 11.96
N GLN A 5 -6.94 -3.31 11.42
CA GLN A 5 -7.00 -2.88 10.01
C GLN A 5 -5.98 -1.77 9.71
N PHE A 6 -5.87 -0.78 10.61
CA PHE A 6 -4.89 0.29 10.46
C PHE A 6 -3.45 -0.23 10.50
N LEU A 7 -3.15 -1.15 11.43
CA LEU A 7 -1.84 -1.78 11.55
C LEU A 7 -1.50 -2.60 10.30
N LEU A 8 -2.46 -3.36 9.77
CA LEU A 8 -2.29 -4.09 8.50
C LEU A 8 -2.01 -3.15 7.33
N LEU A 9 -2.78 -2.06 7.19
CA LEU A 9 -2.54 -1.07 6.13
C LEU A 9 -1.17 -0.42 6.25
N MET A 10 -0.72 -0.14 7.48
CA MET A 10 0.62 0.41 7.73
C MET A 10 1.71 -0.58 7.30
N ILE A 11 1.56 -1.87 7.61
CA ILE A 11 2.52 -2.91 7.18
C ILE A 11 2.55 -3.01 5.66
N VAL A 12 1.40 -3.06 4.99
CA VAL A 12 1.34 -3.16 3.52
C VAL A 12 1.91 -1.89 2.88
N MET A 13 1.65 -0.72 3.46
CA MET A 13 2.24 0.54 3.01
C MET A 13 3.77 0.50 3.06
N ILE A 14 4.34 0.11 4.21
CA ILE A 14 5.80 -0.01 4.35
C ILE A 14 6.34 -1.07 3.37
N GLY A 15 5.67 -2.21 3.27
CA GLY A 15 6.02 -3.27 2.32
C GLY A 15 6.05 -2.79 0.87
N SER A 16 5.11 -1.93 0.47
CA SER A 16 5.07 -1.37 -0.88
C SER A 16 6.31 -0.52 -1.19
N PHE A 17 6.77 0.30 -0.24
CA PHE A 17 8.01 1.07 -0.39
C PHE A 17 9.26 0.19 -0.43
N VAL A 18 9.30 -0.87 0.38
CA VAL A 18 10.40 -1.85 0.35
C VAL A 18 10.47 -2.53 -1.02
N VAL A 19 9.34 -2.97 -1.57
CA VAL A 19 9.28 -3.58 -2.91
C VAL A 19 9.77 -2.62 -3.98
N MET A 20 9.27 -1.37 -3.98
CA MET A 20 9.73 -0.34 -4.93
C MET A 20 11.24 -0.08 -4.81
N GLY A 21 11.75 0.04 -3.58
CA GLY A 21 13.19 0.25 -3.33
C GLY A 21 14.05 -0.94 -3.73
N SER A 22 13.52 -2.16 -3.68
CA SER A 22 14.21 -3.38 -4.10
C SER A 22 14.27 -3.55 -5.62
N ALA A 23 13.54 -2.76 -6.40
CA ALA A 23 13.42 -2.93 -7.85
C ALA A 23 14.78 -2.95 -8.58
N ALA A 24 15.75 -2.16 -8.12
CA ALA A 24 17.09 -2.10 -8.70
C ALA A 24 17.90 -3.41 -8.55
N GLN A 25 17.47 -4.33 -7.68
CA GLN A 25 18.10 -5.64 -7.50
C GLN A 25 17.64 -6.66 -8.57
N PHE A 26 16.56 -6.38 -9.29
CA PHE A 26 15.94 -7.27 -10.28
C PHE A 26 16.24 -6.81 -11.70
N VAL A 27 17.48 -7.02 -12.15
CA VAL A 27 17.94 -6.60 -13.48
C VAL A 27 17.07 -7.20 -14.59
N GLY A 28 16.54 -6.35 -15.48
CA GLY A 28 15.62 -6.74 -16.56
C GLY A 28 14.13 -6.81 -16.16
N PHE A 29 13.81 -6.67 -14.87
CA PHE A 29 12.44 -6.63 -14.35
C PHE A 29 12.18 -5.40 -13.47
N GLU A 30 13.10 -4.43 -13.45
CA GLU A 30 13.10 -3.30 -12.52
C GLU A 30 11.79 -2.52 -12.62
N GLY A 31 11.37 -2.23 -13.86
CA GLY A 31 10.12 -1.52 -14.12
C GLY A 31 8.89 -2.27 -13.63
N ILE A 32 8.86 -3.61 -13.75
CA ILE A 32 7.74 -4.43 -13.31
C ILE A 32 7.68 -4.46 -11.78
N VAL A 33 8.80 -4.68 -11.11
CA VAL A 33 8.89 -4.72 -9.64
C VAL A 33 8.52 -3.37 -9.04
N PHE A 34 9.03 -2.28 -9.63
CA PHE A 34 8.68 -0.92 -9.22
C PHE A 34 7.19 -0.65 -9.41
N SER A 35 6.64 -1.00 -10.57
CA SER A 35 5.21 -0.81 -10.88
C SER A 35 4.33 -1.63 -9.95
N ALA A 36 4.72 -2.86 -9.59
CA ALA A 36 3.98 -3.69 -8.65
C ALA A 36 3.93 -3.06 -7.24
N GLY A 37 5.07 -2.55 -6.76
CA GLY A 37 5.13 -1.81 -5.50
C GLY A 37 4.29 -0.53 -5.53
N LEU A 38 4.34 0.22 -6.62
CA LEU A 38 3.51 1.43 -6.81
C LEU A 38 2.01 1.09 -6.81
N LEU A 39 1.61 0.00 -7.47
CA LEU A 39 0.22 -0.45 -7.54
C LEU A 39 -0.28 -0.87 -6.15
N ALA A 40 0.54 -1.60 -5.38
CA ALA A 40 0.25 -1.93 -3.99
C ALA A 40 0.08 -0.68 -3.12
N PHE A 41 0.95 0.32 -3.27
CA PHE A 41 0.84 1.61 -2.58
C PHE A 41 -0.49 2.32 -2.92
N CYS A 42 -0.84 2.42 -4.20
CA CYS A 42 -2.09 3.03 -4.65
C CYS A 42 -3.32 2.33 -4.04
N LEU A 43 -3.34 1.00 -4.02
CA LEU A 43 -4.44 0.24 -3.42
C LEU A 43 -4.58 0.51 -1.91
N VAL A 44 -3.46 0.58 -1.18
CA VAL A 44 -3.48 0.91 0.25
C VAL A 44 -4.08 2.30 0.48
N VAL A 45 -3.69 3.29 -0.31
CA VAL A 45 -4.23 4.66 -0.20
C VAL A 45 -5.73 4.67 -0.48
N LEU A 46 -6.20 3.98 -1.52
CA LEU A 46 -7.62 3.91 -1.85
C LEU A 46 -8.44 3.25 -0.73
N ILE A 47 -7.93 2.16 -0.15
CA ILE A 47 -8.59 1.49 0.98
C ILE A 47 -8.62 2.40 2.21
N ALA A 48 -7.52 3.11 2.51
CA ALA A 48 -7.46 4.05 3.62
C ALA A 48 -8.48 5.19 3.47
N VAL A 49 -8.62 5.74 2.27
CA VAL A 49 -9.63 6.78 1.94
C VAL A 49 -11.04 6.24 2.12
N GLU A 50 -11.33 5.04 1.62
CA GLU A 50 -12.65 4.42 1.74
C GLU A 50 -13.02 4.14 3.21
N ILE A 51 -12.08 3.67 4.02
CA ILE A 51 -12.27 3.49 5.46
C ILE A 51 -12.53 4.84 6.14
N GLY A 52 -11.77 5.88 5.79
CA GLY A 52 -11.99 7.24 6.30
C GLY A 52 -13.39 7.77 5.96
N ARG A 53 -13.82 7.61 4.71
CA ARG A 53 -15.17 8.01 4.23
C ARG A 53 -16.28 7.27 4.97
N ARG A 54 -16.15 5.95 5.16
CA ARG A 54 -17.14 5.16 5.92
C ARG A 54 -17.21 5.59 7.38
N GLY A 55 -16.06 5.91 7.98
CA GLY A 55 -15.99 6.44 9.34
C GLY A 55 -16.68 7.81 9.51
N LEU A 56 -16.71 8.63 8.46
CA LEU A 56 -17.40 9.93 8.47
C LEU A 56 -18.91 9.81 8.21
N ARG A 57 -19.37 8.82 7.43
CA ARG A 57 -20.80 8.58 7.14
C ARG A 57 -21.59 7.98 8.31
N GLN A 58 -20.92 7.38 9.28
CA GLN A 58 -21.54 6.76 10.46
C GLN A 58 -21.55 7.68 11.69
N ARG A 59 -21.15 8.94 11.53
CA ARG A 59 -21.24 10.01 12.53
C ARG A 59 -22.26 11.04 12.09
#